data_AF-A0A6A4UPE2-F1
#
_entry.id   AF-A0A6A4UPE2-F1
#
_cell.length_a   1.000
_cell.length_b   1.000
_cell.length_c   1.000
_cell.angle_alpha   90.00
_cell.angle_beta   90.00
_cell.angle_gamma   90.00
#
_symmetry.space_group_name_H-M   'P 1'
#
loop_
_entity.id
_entity.type
_entity.pdbx_description
1 polymer ?
#
loop_
_entity_poly.entity_id
_entity_poly.type
_entity_poly.pdbx_seq_one_letter_code
_entity_poly.pdbx_strand_id
1 'polypeptide(L)'
;MTELRPGQGSDQFNVRFPPGMRDRIKVAADLNGRSMNAEIIATLEERYPAASVDVRAVEGLLHYIASAITPAQALDRVAEVNAKFEAVGSPLRISQDPEGKLSIVTEF
;
A
#
# COMPACT_ATOMS: atom_id res chain seq x y z
N MET A 1 -2.36 35.11 2.84
CA MET A 1 -2.19 33.80 2.19
C MET A 1 -1.05 33.12 2.91
N THR A 2 -1.35 32.19 3.81
CA THR A 2 -0.32 31.52 4.61
C THR A 2 0.28 30.41 3.77
N GLU A 3 1.54 30.55 3.37
CA GLU A 3 2.27 29.49 2.68
C GLU A 3 2.34 28.26 3.59
N LEU A 4 1.71 27.16 3.16
CA LEU A 4 1.86 25.85 3.79
C LEU A 4 3.33 25.45 3.67
N ARG A 5 4.05 25.51 4.79
CA ARG A 5 5.44 25.03 4.84
C ARG A 5 5.42 23.51 4.63
N PRO A 6 6.35 22.94 3.86
CA PRO A 6 6.49 21.49 3.76
C PRO A 6 6.58 20.87 5.16
N GLY A 7 5.64 19.99 5.51
CA GLY A 7 5.57 19.33 6.82
C GLY A 7 4.52 19.86 7.80
N GLN A 8 3.76 20.93 7.49
CA GLN A 8 2.56 21.25 8.27
C GLN A 8 1.45 20.23 7.97
N GLY A 9 1.32 19.23 8.84
CA GLY A 9 0.26 18.22 8.80
C GLY A 9 0.75 16.77 8.68
N SER A 10 2.05 16.52 8.55
CA SER A 10 2.60 15.16 8.55
C SER A 10 2.81 14.63 9.96
N ASP A 11 2.55 13.34 10.17
CA ASP A 11 2.89 12.64 11.40
C ASP A 11 4.39 12.76 11.69
N GLN A 12 4.71 13.09 12.94
CA GLN A 12 6.08 13.26 13.41
C GLN A 12 6.48 12.10 14.29
N PHE A 13 7.59 11.44 13.97
CA PHE A 13 8.13 10.33 14.73
C PHE A 13 9.57 10.61 15.15
N ASN A 14 9.87 10.47 16.44
CA ASN A 14 11.21 10.72 16.97
C ASN A 14 12.06 9.44 16.92
N VAL A 15 13.05 9.41 16.02
CA VAL A 15 13.94 8.27 15.82
C VAL A 15 15.20 8.40 16.69
N ARG A 16 15.54 7.35 17.43
CA ARG A 16 16.81 7.26 18.17
C ARG A 16 17.87 6.59 17.29
N PHE A 17 18.86 7.37 16.86
CA PHE A 17 19.95 6.87 16.04
C PHE A 17 21.10 6.32 16.89
N PRO A 18 21.76 5.22 16.48
CA PRO A 18 23.05 4.84 17.04
C PRO A 18 24.14 5.88 16.68
N PRO A 19 25.28 5.88 17.39
CA PRO A 19 26.37 6.82 17.14
C PRO A 19 26.80 6.85 15.67
N GLY A 20 26.98 8.05 15.11
CA GLY A 20 27.43 8.27 13.73
C GLY A 20 26.41 8.00 12.62
N MET A 21 25.23 7.42 12.91
CA MET A 21 24.23 7.15 11.88
C MET A 21 23.63 8.45 11.30
N ARG A 22 23.42 9.48 12.13
CA ARG A 22 22.91 10.77 11.66
C ARG A 22 23.84 11.42 10.63
N ASP A 23 25.15 11.37 10.86
CA ASP A 23 26.14 11.95 9.94
C ASP A 23 26.20 11.17 8.63
N ARG A 24 26.10 9.84 8.69
CA ARG A 24 26.00 9.00 7.48
C ARG A 24 24.78 9.35 6.62
N ILE A 25 23.62 9.57 7.24
CA ILE A 25 22.41 10.00 6.53
C ILE A 25 22.61 11.40 5.94
N LYS A 26 23.27 12.32 6.66
CA LYS A 26 23.58 13.66 6.15
C LYS A 26 24.40 13.60 4.87
N VAL A 27 25.47 12.81 4.87
CA VAL A 27 26.34 12.64 3.70
C VAL A 27 25.56 12.06 2.52
N ALA A 28 24.71 11.05 2.75
CA ALA A 28 23.86 10.48 1.70
C ALA A 28 22.88 11.52 1.13
N ALA A 29 22.24 12.30 1.99
CA ALA A 29 21.31 13.36 1.58
C ALA A 29 22.02 14.45 0.74
N ASP A 30 23.21 14.88 1.16
CA ASP A 30 24.01 15.87 0.43
C ASP A 30 24.43 15.34 -0.96
N LEU A 31 24.85 14.07 -1.05
CA LEU A 31 25.18 13.42 -2.32
C LEU A 31 23.98 13.29 -3.26
N ASN A 32 22.78 13.08 -2.70
CA ASN A 32 21.53 12.94 -3.44
C ASN A 32 20.82 14.28 -3.70
N GLY A 33 21.39 15.42 -3.27
CA GLY A 33 20.77 16.74 -3.43
C GLY A 33 19.43 16.89 -2.70
N ARG A 34 19.23 16.14 -1.60
CA ARG A 34 18.00 16.10 -0.80
C ARG A 34 18.22 16.69 0.59
N SER A 35 17.14 17.15 1.22
CA SER A 35 17.19 17.39 2.66
C SER A 35 17.35 16.06 3.39
N MET A 36 17.93 16.08 4.60
CA MET A 36 18.06 14.88 5.44
C MET A 36 16.71 14.17 5.64
N ASN A 37 15.62 14.93 5.84
CA ASN A 37 14.29 14.34 5.97
C ASN A 37 13.84 13.68 4.67
N ALA A 38 14.02 14.34 3.52
CA ALA A 38 13.66 13.78 2.22
C ALA A 38 14.44 12.49 1.92
N GLU A 39 15.71 12.41 2.34
CA GLU A 39 16.52 11.19 2.19
C GLU A 39 16.02 10.05 3.07
N ILE A 40 15.66 10.34 4.33
CA ILE A 40 15.07 9.34 5.23
C ILE A 40 13.76 8.80 4.62
N ILE A 41 12.88 9.69 4.16
CA ILE A 41 11.60 9.30 3.56
C ILE A 41 11.84 8.45 2.31
N ALA A 42 12.70 8.88 1.38
CA ALA A 42 12.98 8.12 0.17
C ALA A 42 13.56 6.72 0.46
N THR A 43 14.44 6.61 1.46
CA THR A 43 14.99 5.31 1.90
C THR A 43 13.90 4.41 2.49
N LEU A 44 12.98 4.99 3.27
CA LEU A 44 11.87 4.24 3.83
C LEU A 44 10.86 3.81 2.75
N GLU A 45 10.56 4.67 1.77
CA GLU A 45 9.68 4.33 0.65
C GLU A 45 10.24 3.21 -0.22
N GLU A 46 11.57 3.16 -0.40
CA GLU A 46 12.20 2.05 -1.12
C GLU A 46 12.01 0.71 -0.39
N ARG A 47 12.12 0.72 0.94
CA ARG A 47 12.05 -0.51 1.75
C ARG A 47 10.63 -0.90 2.16
N TYR A 48 9.77 0.09 2.30
CA TYR A 48 8.38 0.04 2.74
C TYR A 48 7.52 0.90 1.79
N PRO A 49 7.40 0.49 0.51
CA PRO A 49 6.63 1.26 -0.44
C PRO A 49 5.18 1.36 0.04
N ALA A 50 4.53 2.48 -0.26
CA ALA A 50 3.08 2.55 -0.15
C ALA A 50 2.47 1.38 -0.95
N ALA A 51 1.46 0.72 -0.39
CA ALA A 51 0.75 -0.33 -1.11
C ALA A 51 0.12 0.30 -2.37
N SER A 52 0.79 0.18 -3.51
CA SER A 52 0.28 0.67 -4.78
C SER A 52 -0.69 -0.38 -5.32
N VAL A 53 -1.98 -0.09 -5.22
CA VAL A 53 -3.00 -0.89 -5.86
C VAL A 53 -2.99 -0.55 -7.36
N ASP A 54 -2.57 -1.48 -8.22
CA ASP A 54 -2.78 -1.31 -9.66
C ASP A 54 -4.27 -1.44 -9.96
N VAL A 55 -4.93 -0.31 -10.19
CA VAL A 55 -6.37 -0.22 -10.46
C VAL A 55 -6.77 -1.13 -11.63
N ARG A 56 -5.91 -1.28 -12.66
CA ARG A 56 -6.19 -2.16 -13.80
C ARG A 56 -6.15 -3.62 -13.41
N ALA A 57 -5.23 -3.99 -12.53
CA ALA A 57 -5.18 -5.35 -11.99
C ALA A 57 -6.43 -5.66 -11.16
N VAL A 58 -6.89 -4.70 -10.34
CA VAL A 58 -8.13 -4.86 -9.56
C VAL A 58 -9.35 -4.96 -10.48
N GLU A 59 -9.46 -4.10 -11.48
CA GLU A 59 -10.55 -4.15 -12.47
C GLU A 59 -10.60 -5.52 -13.18
N GLY A 60 -9.45 -6.06 -13.57
CA GLY A 60 -9.36 -7.40 -14.16
C GLY A 60 -9.85 -8.51 -13.24
N LEU A 61 -9.51 -8.44 -11.94
CA LEU A 61 -9.98 -9.41 -10.94
C LEU A 61 -11.50 -9.30 -10.71
N LEU A 62 -12.03 -8.07 -10.63
CA LEU A 62 -13.46 -7.85 -10.49
C LEU A 62 -14.23 -8.33 -11.71
N HIS A 63 -13.71 -8.07 -12.92
CA HIS A 63 -14.29 -8.58 -14.16
C HIS A 63 -14.25 -10.11 -14.23
N TYR A 64 -13.15 -10.72 -13.77
CA TYR A 64 -13.05 -12.18 -13.68
C TYR A 64 -14.14 -12.75 -12.77
N ILE A 65 -14.42 -12.15 -11.62
CA ILE A 65 -15.50 -12.64 -10.74
C ILE A 65 -16.88 -12.35 -11.36
N ALA A 66 -17.10 -11.13 -11.87
CA ALA A 66 -18.39 -10.70 -12.42
C ALA A 66 -18.80 -11.45 -13.69
N SER A 67 -17.86 -12.01 -14.44
CA SER A 67 -18.14 -12.84 -15.63
C SER A 67 -18.55 -14.29 -15.29
N ALA A 68 -18.81 -14.60 -14.01
CA ALA A 68 -19.34 -15.89 -13.62
C ALA A 68 -20.79 -16.06 -14.13
N ILE A 69 -21.08 -17.24 -14.68
CA ILE A 69 -22.38 -17.56 -15.28
C ILE A 69 -23.34 -18.11 -14.20
N THR A 70 -22.81 -18.65 -13.11
CA THR A 70 -23.61 -19.20 -12.01
C THR A 70 -23.14 -18.67 -10.65
N PRO A 71 -24.03 -18.66 -9.63
CA PRO A 71 -23.64 -18.28 -8.27
C PRO A 71 -22.51 -19.14 -7.69
N ALA A 72 -22.54 -20.45 -7.95
CA ALA A 72 -21.47 -21.37 -7.52
C ALA A 72 -20.12 -20.99 -8.14
N GLN A 73 -20.10 -20.68 -9.44
CA GLN A 73 -18.89 -20.23 -10.11
C GLN A 73 -18.39 -18.88 -9.58
N ALA A 74 -19.29 -17.96 -9.22
CA ALA A 74 -18.90 -16.68 -8.61
C ALA A 74 -18.20 -16.92 -7.26
N LEU A 75 -18.74 -17.80 -6.42
CA LEU A 75 -18.15 -18.18 -5.13
C LEU A 75 -16.76 -18.82 -5.30
N ASP A 76 -16.60 -19.74 -6.26
CA ASP A 76 -15.32 -20.38 -6.55
C ASP A 76 -14.26 -19.34 -6.98
N ARG A 77 -14.66 -18.38 -7.83
CA ARG A 77 -13.76 -17.31 -8.31
C ARG A 77 -13.41 -16.34 -7.19
N VAL A 78 -14.34 -16.00 -6.29
CA VAL A 78 -14.05 -15.21 -5.09
C VAL A 78 -13.01 -15.91 -4.22
N ALA A 79 -13.17 -17.22 -3.99
CA ALA A 79 -12.20 -18.01 -3.22
C ALA A 79 -10.82 -18.03 -3.90
N GLU A 80 -10.77 -18.19 -5.22
CA GLU A 80 -9.52 -18.17 -5.99
C GLU A 80 -8.80 -16.82 -5.88
N VAL A 81 -9.53 -15.70 -5.99
CA VAL A 81 -8.94 -14.36 -5.87
C VAL A 81 -8.45 -14.10 -4.45
N ASN A 82 -9.21 -14.51 -3.43
CA ASN A 82 -8.78 -14.41 -2.04
C ASN A 82 -7.51 -15.22 -1.76
N ALA A 83 -7.40 -16.43 -2.31
CA ALA A 83 -6.19 -17.24 -2.20
C ALA A 83 -4.97 -16.56 -2.87
N LYS A 84 -5.17 -15.88 -4.00
CA LYS A 84 -4.12 -15.09 -4.66
C LYS A 84 -3.69 -13.90 -3.80
N PHE A 85 -4.61 -13.21 -3.14
CA PHE A 85 -4.29 -12.14 -2.21
C PHE A 85 -3.48 -12.63 -1.01
N GLU A 86 -3.87 -13.76 -0.42
CA GLU A 86 -3.13 -14.38 0.68
C GLU A 86 -1.71 -14.80 0.26
N ALA A 87 -1.55 -15.39 -0.93
CA ALA A 87 -0.25 -15.83 -1.45
C ALA A 87 0.76 -14.68 -1.64
N VAL A 88 0.29 -13.45 -1.85
CA VAL A 88 1.13 -12.25 -1.96
C VAL A 88 1.20 -11.44 -0.66
N GLY A 89 0.63 -11.95 0.44
CA GLY A 89 0.58 -11.27 1.72
C GLY A 89 -0.28 -10.00 1.71
N SER A 90 -1.24 -9.91 0.80
CA SER A 90 -2.17 -8.78 0.72
C SER A 90 -3.18 -8.85 1.87
N PRO A 91 -3.46 -7.73 2.56
CA PRO A 91 -4.50 -7.66 3.59
C PRO A 91 -5.92 -7.55 2.99
N LEU A 92 -6.05 -7.51 1.66
CA LEU A 92 -7.33 -7.37 0.97
C LEU A 92 -8.07 -8.72 0.91
N ARG A 93 -9.38 -8.67 1.08
CA ARG A 93 -10.29 -9.79 0.78
C ARG A 93 -11.53 -9.30 0.05
N ILE A 94 -12.11 -10.19 -0.75
CA ILE A 94 -13.41 -10.02 -1.39
C ILE A 94 -14.44 -10.75 -0.56
N SER A 95 -15.46 -10.00 -0.15
CA SER A 95 -16.66 -10.51 0.50
C SER A 95 -17.84 -10.40 -0.47
N GLN A 96 -18.75 -11.36 -0.40
CA GLN A 96 -20.01 -11.34 -1.12
C GLN A 96 -21.15 -11.38 -0.09
N ASP A 97 -22.09 -10.44 -0.22
CA ASP A 97 -23.29 -10.44 0.61
C ASP A 97 -24.37 -11.42 0.09
N PRO A 98 -25.45 -11.66 0.85
CA PRO A 98 -26.53 -12.57 0.43
C PRO A 98 -27.26 -12.13 -0.85
N GLU A 99 -27.15 -10.86 -1.24
CA GLU A 99 -27.73 -10.30 -2.46
C GLU A 99 -26.78 -10.45 -3.66
N GLY A 100 -25.58 -10.99 -3.44
CA GLY A 100 -24.57 -11.25 -4.46
C GLY A 100 -23.65 -10.06 -4.73
N LYS A 101 -23.75 -8.97 -3.97
CA LYS A 101 -22.90 -7.78 -4.12
C LYS A 101 -21.50 -8.05 -3.60
N LEU A 102 -20.51 -7.69 -4.40
CA LEU A 102 -19.10 -7.83 -4.06
C LEU A 102 -18.60 -6.57 -3.33
N SER A 103 -17.87 -6.76 -2.24
CA SER A 103 -17.18 -5.70 -1.50
C SER A 103 -15.74 -6.10 -1.24
N ILE A 104 -14.82 -5.15 -1.38
CA ILE A 104 -13.42 -5.32 -0.97
C ILE A 104 -13.30 -4.87 0.48
N VAL A 105 -12.76 -5.72 1.34
CA VAL A 105 -12.54 -5.46 2.77
C VAL A 105 -11.05 -5.62 3.10
N THR A 106 -10.61 -4.96 4.17
CA THR A 106 -9.25 -5.07 4.71
C THR A 106 -9.32 -5.63 6.12
N GLU A 107 -8.49 -6.61 6.45
CA GLU A 107 -8.29 -7.01 7.85
C GLU A 107 -7.34 -6.00 8.52
N PHE A 108 -7.89 -5.08 9.32
CA PHE A 108 -7.16 -4.29 10.32
C PHE A 108 -7.68 -4.66 11.71
#